data_AF-A0A2U3LN26-F1
#
_entry.id   AF-A0A2U3LN26-F1
#
_cell.length_a   1.000
_cell.length_b   1.000
_cell.length_c   1.000
_cell.angle_alpha   90.00
_cell.angle_beta   90.00
_cell.angle_gamma   90.00
#
_symmetry.space_group_name_H-M   'P 1'
#
loop_
_entity.id
_entity.type
_entity.pdbx_description
1 polymer ?
#
loop_
_entity_poly.entity_id
_entity_poly.type
_entity_poly.pdbx_seq_one_letter_code
_entity_poly.pdbx_strand_id
1 'polypeptide(L)'
;MARVWVLVNDTLAAEKSCYLTYEPQTGTAYLNDGGRMLLKDGKRLANPQCEWDGGESVVTVSGAIVDLRLRVRRKPMFRGPKRVWAADQKTEGKVSPWNLVGVWK
;
A
#
# COMPACT_ATOMS: atom_id res chain seq x y z
N MET A 1 -15.54 4.65 6.54
CA MET A 1 -15.14 3.36 5.92
C MET A 1 -13.70 3.07 6.32
N ALA A 2 -13.32 1.81 6.54
CA ALA A 2 -11.95 1.50 6.94
C ALA A 2 -10.99 1.55 5.75
N ARG A 3 -9.74 1.89 6.01
CA ARG A 3 -8.72 2.00 4.97
C ARG A 3 -7.35 1.76 5.57
N VAL A 4 -6.46 1.17 4.78
CA VAL A 4 -5.04 1.02 5.11
C VAL A 4 -4.24 1.73 4.04
N TRP A 5 -3.26 2.51 4.48
CA TRP A 5 -2.32 3.22 3.65
C TRP A 5 -0.92 2.71 3.89
N VAL A 6 -0.19 2.47 2.81
CA VAL A 6 1.22 2.10 2.84
C VAL A 6 1.98 3.06 1.94
N LEU A 7 2.93 3.78 2.50
CA LEU A 7 3.80 4.69 1.77
C LEU A 7 5.22 4.17 1.82
N VAL A 8 5.78 3.85 0.66
CA VAL A 8 7.19 3.55 0.53
C VAL A 8 7.89 4.73 -0.13
N ASN A 9 8.62 5.49 0.68
CA ASN A 9 9.39 6.64 0.24
C ASN A 9 10.49 7.02 1.24
N ASP A 10 11.41 7.90 0.85
CA ASP A 10 12.38 8.45 1.78
C ASP A 10 11.72 9.36 2.82
N THR A 11 10.68 10.11 2.47
CA THR A 11 9.97 11.08 3.32
C THR A 11 8.48 10.72 3.38
N LEU A 12 7.71 11.35 4.29
CA LEU A 12 6.26 11.21 4.33
C LEU A 12 5.59 12.07 3.24
N ALA A 13 5.93 11.79 1.98
CA ALA A 13 5.41 12.46 0.80
C ALA A 13 4.87 11.43 -0.20
N ALA A 14 3.63 11.65 -0.65
CA ALA A 14 2.96 10.79 -1.65
C ALA A 14 3.52 11.00 -3.07
N GLU A 15 4.06 12.17 -3.37
CA GLU A 15 4.64 12.46 -4.67
C GLU A 15 5.88 11.60 -4.94
N LYS A 16 5.99 11.13 -6.19
CA LYS A 16 7.13 10.32 -6.67
C LYS A 16 7.44 9.15 -5.73
N SER A 17 6.39 8.49 -5.23
CA SER A 17 6.48 7.42 -4.24
C SER A 17 5.74 6.16 -4.67
N CYS A 18 5.87 5.13 -3.86
CA CYS A 18 5.01 3.96 -3.89
C CYS A 18 3.95 4.12 -2.82
N TYR A 19 2.84 4.77 -3.18
CA TYR A 19 1.73 5.02 -2.26
C TYR A 19 0.56 4.10 -2.59
N LEU A 20 0.33 3.13 -1.70
CA LEU A 20 -0.67 2.09 -1.84
C LEU A 20 -1.80 2.37 -0.85
N THR A 21 -3.04 2.15 -1.30
CA THR A 21 -4.22 2.20 -0.47
C THR A 21 -5.00 0.90 -0.63
N TYR A 22 -5.46 0.33 0.48
CA TYR A 22 -6.33 -0.83 0.49
C TYR A 22 -7.59 -0.56 1.31
N GLU A 23 -8.74 -0.93 0.75
CA GLU A 23 -10.06 -0.80 1.37
C GLU A 23 -10.63 -2.19 1.67
N PRO A 24 -10.60 -2.63 2.94
CA PRO A 24 -11.03 -3.99 3.31
C PRO A 24 -12.50 -4.27 2.98
N GLN A 25 -13.38 -3.27 3.04
CA GLN A 25 -14.82 -3.45 2.80
C GLN A 25 -15.13 -3.85 1.35
N THR A 26 -14.39 -3.28 0.40
CA THR A 26 -14.61 -3.50 -1.03
C THR A 26 -13.57 -4.45 -1.62
N GLY A 27 -12.48 -4.70 -0.90
CA GLY A 27 -11.30 -5.40 -1.42
C GLY A 27 -10.56 -4.58 -2.47
N THR A 28 -10.80 -3.27 -2.55
CA THR A 28 -10.21 -2.42 -3.58
C THR A 28 -8.81 -1.97 -3.16
N ALA A 29 -7.90 -2.08 -4.11
CA ALA A 29 -6.50 -1.72 -4.03
C ALA A 29 -6.23 -0.56 -5.01
N TYR A 30 -5.50 0.45 -4.55
CA TYR A 30 -5.11 1.61 -5.35
C TYR A 30 -3.61 1.83 -5.25
N LEU A 31 -2.98 2.14 -6.39
CA LEU A 31 -1.62 2.64 -6.47
C LEU A 31 -1.67 4.07 -7.02
N ASN A 32 -1.12 5.04 -6.28
CA ASN A 32 -1.07 6.42 -6.76
C ASN A 32 -0.32 6.50 -8.10
N ASP A 33 -0.93 7.17 -9.08
CA ASP A 33 -0.44 7.25 -10.47
C ASP A 33 -0.23 5.88 -11.16
N GLY A 34 -0.85 4.82 -10.63
CA GLY A 34 -0.75 3.45 -11.14
C GLY A 34 -2.09 2.74 -11.29
N GLY A 35 -3.20 3.38 -10.90
CA GLY A 35 -4.56 2.90 -11.11
C GLY A 35 -5.16 2.15 -9.91
N ARG A 36 -6.19 1.36 -10.18
CA ARG A 36 -6.93 0.59 -9.17
C ARG A 36 -7.26 -0.82 -9.65
N MET A 37 -7.41 -1.73 -8.70
CA MET A 37 -7.88 -3.09 -8.94
C MET A 37 -8.70 -3.59 -7.74
N LEU A 38 -9.51 -4.62 -7.95
CA LEU A 38 -9.89 -5.49 -6.84
C LEU A 38 -8.71 -6.42 -6.59
N LEU A 39 -8.25 -6.53 -5.33
CA LEU A 39 -7.06 -7.31 -5.01
C LEU A 39 -7.23 -8.80 -5.42
N LYS A 40 -8.46 -9.32 -5.30
CA LYS A 40 -8.83 -10.69 -5.72
C LYS A 40 -8.64 -10.97 -7.21
N ASP A 41 -8.61 -9.93 -8.05
CA ASP A 41 -8.44 -10.11 -9.49
C ASP A 41 -6.97 -10.40 -9.86
N GLY A 42 -6.05 -10.26 -8.90
CA GLY A 42 -4.64 -10.65 -9.06
C GLY A 42 -3.87 -9.85 -10.12
N LYS A 43 -4.35 -8.66 -10.48
CA LYS A 43 -3.73 -7.82 -11.52
C LYS A 43 -2.45 -7.16 -11.03
N ARG A 44 -1.67 -6.62 -11.97
CA ARG A 44 -0.52 -5.75 -11.67
C ARG A 44 -0.90 -4.28 -11.85
N LEU A 45 -0.56 -3.46 -10.87
CA LEU A 45 -0.59 -2.01 -10.98
C LEU A 45 0.84 -1.50 -11.02
N ALA A 46 1.11 -0.45 -11.78
CA ALA A 46 2.46 0.11 -11.84
C ALA A 46 2.43 1.62 -12.04
N ASN A 47 3.33 2.31 -11.34
CA ASN A 47 3.65 3.72 -11.55
C ASN A 47 5.16 3.82 -11.89
N PRO A 48 5.75 5.02 -12.08
CA PRO A 48 7.18 5.13 -12.39
C PRO A 48 8.13 4.61 -11.29
N GLN A 49 7.68 4.50 -10.04
CA GLN A 49 8.51 4.10 -8.89
C GLN A 49 8.46 2.61 -8.57
N CYS A 50 7.31 1.97 -8.73
CA CYS A 50 7.13 0.56 -8.43
C CYS A 50 6.02 -0.10 -9.24
N GLU A 51 5.99 -1.42 -9.09
CA GLU A 51 4.94 -2.30 -9.55
C GLU A 51 4.40 -3.08 -8.35
N TRP A 52 3.08 -3.10 -8.19
CA TRP A 52 2.37 -3.90 -7.21
C TRP A 52 1.75 -5.10 -7.91
N ASP A 53 2.19 -6.31 -7.52
CA ASP A 53 1.62 -7.57 -7.99
C ASP A 53 0.49 -8.01 -7.04
N GLY A 54 -0.76 -7.87 -7.48
CA GLY A 54 -1.92 -8.30 -6.74
C GLY A 54 -2.07 -9.83 -6.65
N GLY A 55 -1.54 -10.58 -7.62
CA GLY A 55 -1.65 -12.05 -7.65
C GLY A 55 -0.78 -12.75 -6.61
N GLU A 56 0.32 -12.11 -6.22
CA GLU A 56 1.19 -12.56 -5.12
C GLU A 56 0.96 -11.78 -3.82
N SER A 57 0.00 -10.85 -3.79
CA SER A 57 -0.38 -10.15 -2.57
C SER A 57 -1.54 -10.87 -1.90
N VAL A 58 -1.48 -10.99 -0.57
CA VAL A 58 -2.49 -11.67 0.22
C VAL A 58 -2.99 -10.73 1.29
N VAL A 59 -4.30 -10.75 1.52
CA VAL A 59 -4.92 -10.04 2.63
C VAL A 59 -5.72 -11.02 3.47
N THR A 60 -5.65 -10.85 4.79
CA THR A 60 -6.45 -11.61 5.75
C THR A 60 -7.09 -10.63 6.70
N VAL A 61 -8.42 -10.69 6.81
CA VAL A 61 -9.20 -9.84 7.70
C VAL A 61 -9.79 -10.73 8.80
N SER A 62 -9.48 -10.41 10.05
CA SER A 62 -9.99 -11.13 11.22
C SER A 62 -10.50 -10.12 12.25
N GLY A 63 -11.83 -10.02 12.35
CA GLY A 63 -12.47 -8.99 13.16
C GLY A 63 -12.03 -7.59 12.75
N ALA A 64 -11.35 -6.87 13.65
CA ALA A 64 -10.82 -5.54 13.42
C ALA A 64 -9.35 -5.51 12.93
N ILE A 65 -8.72 -6.67 12.74
CA ILE A 65 -7.32 -6.80 12.33
C ILE A 65 -7.26 -7.08 10.83
N VAL A 66 -6.41 -6.33 10.12
CA VAL A 66 -6.09 -6.53 8.71
C VAL A 66 -4.61 -6.87 8.60
N ASP A 67 -4.29 -8.11 8.21
CA ASP A 67 -2.95 -8.54 7.81
C ASP A 67 -2.84 -8.41 6.29
N LEU A 68 -1.92 -7.55 5.84
CA LEU A 68 -1.72 -7.24 4.43
C LEU A 68 -0.28 -7.58 4.03
N ARG A 69 -0.12 -8.59 3.19
CA ARG A 69 1.16 -9.02 2.62
C ARG A 69 1.23 -8.58 1.17
N LEU A 70 2.09 -7.61 0.90
CA LEU A 70 2.18 -6.97 -0.40
C LEU A 70 3.40 -7.45 -1.18
N ARG A 71 3.19 -7.86 -2.43
CA ARG A 71 4.28 -8.07 -3.39
C ARG A 71 4.52 -6.79 -4.18
N VAL A 72 5.51 -6.00 -3.77
CA VAL A 72 5.88 -4.74 -4.44
C VAL A 72 7.31 -4.84 -4.98
N ARG A 73 7.49 -4.51 -6.26
CA ARG A 73 8.78 -4.48 -6.94
C ARG A 73 9.22 -3.04 -7.21
N ARG A 74 10.47 -2.74 -6.86
CA ARG A 74 11.11 -1.44 -7.11
C ARG A 74 11.47 -1.29 -8.58
N LYS A 75 11.22 -0.11 -9.17
CA LYS A 75 11.70 0.23 -10.51
C LYS A 75 13.08 0.89 -10.48
N PRO A 76 13.86 0.83 -11.59
CA PRO A 76 15.24 1.28 -11.61
C PRO A 76 15.48 2.75 -11.26
N MET A 77 14.49 3.65 -11.36
CA MET A 77 14.65 5.06 -10.99
C MET A 77 14.40 5.32 -9.51
N PHE A 78 13.76 4.39 -8.79
CA PHE A 78 13.41 4.54 -7.38
C PHE A 78 14.45 3.88 -6.47
N ARG A 79 15.74 4.19 -6.67
CA ARG A 79 16.86 3.51 -6.00
C ARG A 79 17.07 3.98 -4.56
N GLY A 80 17.93 3.24 -3.86
CA GLY A 80 18.33 3.51 -2.48
C GLY A 80 17.35 2.92 -1.47
N PRO A 81 17.75 2.93 -0.19
CA PRO A 81 16.86 2.52 0.89
C PRO A 81 15.67 3.47 0.96
N LYS A 82 14.47 2.92 1.10
CA LYS A 82 13.23 3.67 1.33
C LYS A 82 12.66 3.28 2.68
N ARG A 83 11.97 4.22 3.32
CA ARG A 83 11.21 3.95 4.53
C ARG A 83 9.83 3.43 4.13
N VAL A 84 9.34 2.46 4.87
CA VAL A 84 7.97 1.93 4.73
C VAL A 84 7.16 2.48 5.88
N TRP A 85 6.17 3.29 5.55
CA TRP A 85 5.25 3.90 6.49
C TRP A 85 3.88 3.29 6.32
N ALA A 86 3.15 3.14 7.41
CA ALA A 86 1.76 2.70 7.37
C ALA A 86 0.87 3.57 8.26
N ALA A 87 -0.36 3.77 7.82
CA ALA A 87 -1.43 4.37 8.59
C ALA A 87 -2.73 3.62 8.29
N ASP A 88 -3.69 3.69 9.21
CA ASP A 88 -5.00 3.09 9.04
C ASP A 88 -6.11 4.01 9.51
N GLN A 89 -7.31 3.78 9.00
CA GLN A 89 -8.54 4.39 9.44
C GLN A 89 -9.53 3.27 9.73
N LYS A 90 -10.18 3.33 10.89
CA LYS A 90 -11.29 2.44 11.24
C LYS A 90 -12.62 3.03 10.76
N THR A 91 -13.69 2.23 10.79
CA THR A 91 -15.02 2.66 10.34
C THR A 91 -15.52 3.93 11.04
N GLU A 92 -15.09 4.15 12.29
CA GLU A 92 -15.37 5.34 13.13
C GLU A 92 -14.70 6.64 12.62
N GLY A 93 -13.94 6.59 11.52
CA GLY A 93 -13.44 7.77 10.83
C GLY A 93 -12.14 8.36 11.39
N LYS A 94 -11.67 7.91 12.55
CA LYS A 94 -10.37 8.33 13.09
C LYS A 94 -9.22 7.69 12.31
N VAL A 95 -8.32 8.53 11.79
CA VAL A 95 -7.08 8.13 11.10
C VAL A 95 -5.95 8.03 12.14
N SER A 96 -5.16 6.97 12.08
CA SER A 96 -3.95 6.80 12.88
C SER A 96 -2.87 7.79 12.44
N PRO A 97 -1.88 8.13 13.28
CA PRO A 97 -0.65 8.73 12.77
C PRO A 97 0.05 7.76 11.80
N TRP A 98 0.92 8.30 10.95
CA TRP A 98 1.82 7.51 10.13
C TRP A 98 2.94 6.92 10.99
N ASN A 99 3.11 5.60 10.94
CA ASN A 99 4.13 4.88 11.69
C ASN A 99 5.20 4.32 10.75
N LEU A 100 6.47 4.40 11.15
CA LEU A 100 7.55 3.73 10.45
C LEU A 100 7.49 2.24 10.77
N VAL A 101 7.12 1.42 9.79
CA VAL A 101 6.96 -0.03 9.96
C VAL A 101 8.11 -0.83 9.37
N GLY A 102 9.02 -0.19 8.63
CA GLY A 102 10.20 -0.86 8.13
C GLY A 102 11.06 -0.02 7.19
N VAL A 103 12.10 -0.67 6.67
CA VAL A 103 13.00 -0.12 5.66
C VAL A 103 13.07 -1.11 4.50
N TRP A 104 12.84 -0.61 3.30
CA TRP A 104 12.93 -1.36 2.06
C TRP A 104 14.30 -1.11 1.41
N LYS A 105 15.06 -2.17 1.15
CA LYS A 105 16.43 -2.12 0.60
C LYS A 105 16.49 -2.66 -0.82
#